data_AF-K1ZTB1-F1
#
_entry.id   AF-K1ZTB1-F1
#
_cell.length_a   1.000
_cell.length_b   1.000
_cell.length_c   1.000
_cell.angle_alpha   90.00
_cell.angle_beta   90.00
_cell.angle_gamma   90.00
#
_symmetry.space_group_name_H-M   'P 1'
#
loop_
_entity.id
_entity.type
_entity.pdbx_description
1 polymer ?
#
loop_
_entity_poly.entity_id
_entity_poly.type
_entity_poly.pdbx_seq_one_letter_code
_entity_poly.pdbx_strand_id
1 'polypeptide(L)'
;MNIFAVPATMVPRTELSLIQDALPTGYEVAIGSGGLYSIRFLRFGVICAYANVKNGQVHFTSIEEGHAKYEAEKFMKALVEKYPTENPDREVWQIFVPWHGSYTFFGERWYPDQDVALAQAFRFPKRANGSFLCSFRLGDLQTGGPFLTLSSHKLEVSEDCVHPGRDKGPMLINLTSLEACAGKK
;
A
#
# COMPACT_ATOMS: atom_id res chain seq x y z
N MET A 1 -37.28 -27.40 21.24
CA MET A 1 -36.40 -26.93 20.15
C MET A 1 -34.99 -26.91 20.72
N ASN A 2 -34.10 -27.78 20.27
CA ASN A 2 -32.72 -27.82 20.78
C ASN A 2 -31.86 -26.93 19.88
N ILE A 3 -31.23 -25.91 20.46
CA ILE A 3 -30.31 -25.00 19.76
C ILE A 3 -28.89 -25.40 20.16
N PHE A 4 -28.05 -25.65 19.17
CA PHE A 4 -26.63 -25.88 19.35
C PHE A 4 -25.88 -24.63 18.90
N ALA A 5 -25.21 -23.95 19.84
CA ALA A 5 -24.49 -22.71 19.59
C ALA A 5 -22.98 -22.95 19.75
N VAL A 6 -22.21 -22.55 18.75
CA VAL A 6 -20.74 -22.57 18.78
C VAL A 6 -20.24 -21.12 18.79
N PRO A 7 -19.29 -20.75 19.67
CA PRO A 7 -18.68 -19.42 19.65
C PRO A 7 -18.00 -19.14 18.32
N ALA A 8 -18.23 -17.95 17.74
CA ALA A 8 -17.62 -17.56 16.46
C ALA A 8 -16.08 -17.60 16.50
N THR A 9 -15.48 -17.40 17.67
CA THR A 9 -14.03 -17.51 17.90
C THR A 9 -13.48 -18.93 17.73
N MET A 10 -14.33 -19.96 17.85
CA MET A 10 -13.95 -21.37 17.64
C MET A 10 -14.08 -21.81 16.18
N VAL A 11 -14.59 -20.95 15.29
CA VAL A 11 -14.71 -21.23 13.86
C VAL A 11 -13.49 -20.63 13.14
N PRO A 12 -12.53 -21.44 12.68
CA PRO A 12 -11.36 -20.93 11.96
C PRO A 12 -11.82 -20.23 10.68
N ARG A 13 -11.32 -19.01 10.45
CA ARG A 13 -11.60 -18.28 9.20
C ARG A 13 -10.82 -18.91 8.06
N THR A 14 -11.54 -19.45 7.08
CA THR A 14 -10.94 -19.95 5.84
C THR A 14 -10.47 -18.79 4.97
N GLU A 15 -9.52 -19.04 4.06
CA GLU A 15 -9.11 -18.04 3.05
C GLU A 15 -10.31 -17.55 2.23
N LEU A 16 -11.23 -18.44 1.89
CA LEU A 16 -12.47 -18.09 1.21
C LEU A 16 -13.28 -17.07 2.00
N SER A 17 -13.46 -17.29 3.31
CA SER A 17 -14.18 -16.35 4.19
C SER A 17 -13.46 -15.01 4.30
N LEU A 18 -12.12 -15.01 4.38
CA LEU A 18 -11.32 -13.78 4.41
C LEU A 18 -11.47 -12.98 3.12
N ILE A 19 -11.38 -13.65 1.96
CA ILE A 19 -11.55 -13.02 0.65
C ILE A 19 -12.97 -12.49 0.51
N GLN A 20 -13.99 -13.28 0.86
CA GLN A 20 -15.39 -12.88 0.75
C GLN A 20 -15.72 -11.66 1.63
N ASP A 21 -15.20 -11.61 2.86
CA ASP A 21 -15.30 -10.43 3.73
C ASP A 21 -14.57 -9.21 3.14
N ALA A 22 -13.48 -9.45 2.41
CA ALA A 22 -12.71 -8.39 1.79
C ALA A 22 -13.45 -7.73 0.60
N LEU A 23 -14.34 -8.45 -0.10
CA LEU A 23 -15.00 -7.96 -1.31
C LEU A 23 -15.96 -6.76 -1.07
N PRO A 24 -16.06 -5.81 -2.02
CA PRO A 24 -17.12 -4.81 -2.03
C PRO A 24 -18.50 -5.45 -2.22
N THR A 25 -19.55 -4.71 -1.83
CA THR A 25 -20.93 -5.14 -2.08
C THR A 25 -21.17 -5.38 -3.58
N GLY A 26 -21.83 -6.47 -3.92
CA GLY A 26 -22.11 -6.83 -5.32
C GLY A 26 -21.16 -7.85 -5.93
N TYR A 27 -20.12 -8.27 -5.20
CA TYR A 27 -19.13 -9.25 -5.65
C TYR A 27 -19.13 -10.51 -4.78
N GLU A 28 -18.80 -11.64 -5.38
CA GLU A 28 -18.67 -12.91 -4.67
C GLU A 28 -17.52 -13.77 -5.19
N VAL A 29 -17.08 -14.69 -4.34
CA VAL A 29 -16.13 -15.73 -4.71
C VAL A 29 -16.87 -16.82 -5.49
N ALA A 30 -16.54 -17.00 -6.77
CA ALA A 30 -17.22 -17.92 -7.68
C ALA A 30 -16.72 -19.37 -7.56
N ILE A 31 -15.39 -19.55 -7.55
CA ILE A 31 -14.70 -20.85 -7.53
C ILE A 31 -13.36 -20.66 -6.80
N GLY A 32 -13.01 -21.56 -5.90
CA GLY A 32 -11.71 -21.59 -5.23
C GLY A 32 -11.10 -22.99 -5.28
N SER A 33 -9.97 -23.15 -5.97
CA SER A 33 -9.18 -24.38 -5.91
C SER A 33 -7.70 -24.05 -5.99
N GLY A 34 -6.87 -24.64 -5.12
CA GLY A 34 -5.42 -24.44 -5.16
C GLY A 34 -4.95 -23.05 -4.72
N GLY A 35 -5.69 -22.34 -3.85
CA GLY A 35 -5.29 -21.04 -3.29
C GLY A 35 -5.49 -19.83 -4.22
N LEU A 36 -6.10 -20.03 -5.39
CA LEU A 36 -6.55 -18.96 -6.29
C LEU A 36 -8.08 -18.98 -6.37
N TYR A 37 -8.69 -17.83 -6.13
CA TYR A 37 -10.12 -17.65 -6.01
C TYR A 37 -10.63 -16.69 -7.08
N SER A 38 -11.58 -17.11 -7.91
CA SER A 38 -12.20 -16.24 -8.91
C SER A 38 -13.24 -15.33 -8.27
N ILE A 39 -13.19 -14.04 -8.58
CA ILE A 39 -14.14 -13.03 -8.12
C ILE A 39 -15.06 -12.69 -9.28
N ARG A 40 -16.38 -12.76 -9.05
CA ARG A 40 -17.38 -12.38 -10.05
C ARG A 40 -18.33 -11.31 -9.53
N PHE A 41 -18.87 -10.53 -10.46
CA PHE A 41 -19.93 -9.58 -10.17
C PHE A 41 -21.31 -10.29 -10.20
N LEU A 42 -22.08 -10.15 -9.12
CA LEU A 42 -23.34 -10.88 -8.90
C LEU A 42 -24.37 -10.69 -10.02
N ARG A 43 -24.40 -9.51 -10.65
CA ARG A 43 -25.45 -9.17 -11.63
C ARG A 43 -25.28 -9.85 -12.99
N PHE A 44 -24.03 -10.16 -13.38
CA PHE A 44 -23.73 -10.68 -14.72
C PHE A 44 -22.94 -11.99 -14.70
N GLY A 45 -22.50 -12.46 -13.52
CA GLY A 45 -21.73 -13.69 -13.39
C GLY A 45 -20.33 -13.66 -14.01
N VAL A 46 -19.90 -12.48 -14.50
CA VAL A 46 -18.60 -12.29 -15.16
C VAL A 46 -17.50 -12.29 -14.12
N ILE A 47 -16.50 -13.15 -14.31
CA ILE A 47 -15.28 -13.13 -13.50
C ILE A 47 -14.50 -11.87 -13.89
N CYS A 48 -14.16 -11.05 -12.90
CA CYS A 48 -13.48 -9.77 -13.09
C CYS A 48 -12.09 -9.73 -12.45
N ALA A 49 -11.83 -10.59 -11.47
CA ALA A 49 -10.53 -10.67 -10.81
C ALA A 49 -10.26 -12.06 -10.25
N TYR A 50 -9.02 -12.29 -9.87
CA TYR A 50 -8.61 -13.39 -9.03
C TYR A 50 -8.15 -12.85 -7.68
N ALA A 51 -8.26 -13.67 -6.64
CA ALA A 51 -7.78 -13.36 -5.31
C ALA A 51 -6.95 -14.51 -4.75
N ASN A 52 -5.95 -14.18 -3.93
CA ASN A 52 -5.26 -15.15 -3.08
C ASN A 52 -4.94 -14.51 -1.73
N VAL A 53 -4.62 -15.34 -0.75
CA VAL A 53 -4.12 -14.88 0.56
C VAL A 53 -2.62 -15.17 0.62
N LYS A 54 -1.81 -14.12 0.83
CA LYS A 54 -0.36 -14.25 1.02
C LYS A 54 0.07 -13.36 2.18
N ASN A 55 0.91 -13.89 3.06
CA ASN A 55 1.45 -13.15 4.21
C ASN A 55 0.36 -12.48 5.09
N GLY A 56 -0.82 -13.09 5.21
CA GLY A 56 -1.95 -12.55 5.96
C GLY A 56 -2.75 -11.44 5.25
N GLN A 57 -2.46 -11.15 3.98
CA GLN A 57 -3.16 -10.15 3.17
C GLN A 57 -3.89 -10.79 1.99
N VAL A 58 -5.02 -10.20 1.61
CA VAL A 58 -5.77 -10.57 0.40
C VAL A 58 -5.23 -9.76 -0.76
N HIS A 59 -4.69 -10.44 -1.78
CA HIS A 59 -4.26 -9.80 -3.02
C HIS A 59 -5.29 -10.04 -4.10
N PHE A 60 -5.64 -8.98 -4.83
CA PHE A 60 -6.51 -9.04 -5.98
C PHE A 60 -5.71 -8.81 -7.27
N THR A 61 -6.02 -9.59 -8.31
CA THR A 61 -5.43 -9.46 -9.64
C THR A 61 -6.55 -9.31 -10.65
N SER A 62 -6.64 -8.16 -11.31
CA SER A 62 -7.65 -7.86 -12.32
C SER A 62 -7.45 -8.69 -13.59
N ILE A 63 -8.56 -9.02 -14.26
CA ILE A 63 -8.52 -9.55 -15.63
C ILE A 63 -8.35 -8.38 -16.61
N GLU A 64 -7.47 -8.53 -17.60
CA GLU A 64 -7.04 -7.43 -18.48
C GLU A 64 -7.65 -7.46 -19.89
N GLU A 65 -8.52 -8.44 -20.19
CA GLU A 65 -9.05 -8.66 -21.55
C GLU A 65 -10.58 -8.72 -21.62
N GLY A 66 -11.13 -8.25 -22.75
CA GLY A 66 -12.56 -8.35 -23.10
C GLY A 66 -13.51 -7.60 -22.16
N HIS A 67 -14.78 -8.04 -22.12
CA HIS A 67 -15.79 -7.49 -21.21
C HIS A 67 -15.43 -7.68 -19.72
N ALA A 68 -14.61 -8.69 -19.42
CA ALA A 68 -14.11 -8.91 -18.06
C ALA A 68 -13.22 -7.76 -17.59
N LYS A 69 -12.44 -7.12 -18.47
CA LYS A 69 -11.64 -5.93 -18.14
C LYS A 69 -12.50 -4.77 -17.62
N TYR A 70 -13.60 -4.47 -18.29
CA TYR A 70 -14.49 -3.38 -17.89
C TYR A 70 -15.09 -3.61 -16.49
N GLU A 71 -15.47 -4.84 -16.18
CA GLU A 71 -15.96 -5.20 -14.84
C GLU A 71 -14.81 -5.27 -13.81
N ALA A 72 -13.58 -5.60 -14.24
CA ALA A 72 -12.38 -5.54 -13.41
C ALA A 72 -12.05 -4.10 -12.99
N GLU A 73 -12.13 -3.14 -13.90
CA GLU A 73 -11.92 -1.71 -13.60
C GLU A 73 -12.93 -1.19 -12.57
N LYS A 74 -14.21 -1.55 -12.72
CA LYS A 74 -15.23 -1.24 -11.71
C LYS A 74 -14.95 -1.89 -10.36
N PHE A 75 -14.52 -3.15 -10.37
CA PHE A 75 -14.18 -3.89 -9.17
C PHE A 75 -13.02 -3.23 -8.43
N MET A 76 -11.95 -2.86 -9.14
CA MET A 76 -10.80 -2.16 -8.56
C MET A 76 -11.22 -0.80 -7.98
N LYS A 77 -12.09 -0.06 -8.68
CA LYS A 77 -12.64 1.20 -8.14
C LYS A 77 -13.45 0.98 -6.85
N ALA A 78 -14.29 -0.04 -6.81
CA ALA A 78 -15.07 -0.38 -5.62
C ALA A 78 -14.18 -0.83 -4.44
N LEU A 79 -13.06 -1.51 -4.70
CA LEU A 79 -12.05 -1.82 -3.69
C LEU A 79 -11.40 -0.57 -3.13
N VAL A 80 -11.04 0.40 -3.98
CA VAL A 80 -10.48 1.70 -3.57
C VAL A 80 -11.47 2.48 -2.72
N GLU A 81 -12.76 2.46 -3.06
CA GLU A 81 -13.81 3.09 -2.26
C GLU A 81 -13.98 2.43 -0.88
N LYS A 82 -13.83 1.09 -0.80
CA LYS A 82 -13.91 0.34 0.46
C LYS A 82 -12.67 0.50 1.34
N TYR A 83 -11.48 0.53 0.74
CA TYR A 83 -10.18 0.59 1.43
C TYR A 83 -9.31 1.74 0.87
N PRO A 84 -9.70 3.00 1.10
CA PRO A 84 -8.97 4.15 0.55
C PRO A 84 -7.54 4.30 1.12
N THR A 85 -7.25 3.68 2.26
CA THR A 85 -5.90 3.64 2.85
C THR A 85 -4.98 2.62 2.20
N GLU A 86 -5.53 1.60 1.55
CA GLU A 86 -4.79 0.51 0.93
C GLU A 86 -4.71 0.64 -0.59
N ASN A 87 -5.23 1.74 -1.15
CA ASN A 87 -5.17 1.99 -2.59
C ASN A 87 -3.70 2.13 -3.05
N PRO A 88 -3.18 1.23 -3.91
CA PRO A 88 -1.80 1.28 -4.35
C PRO A 88 -1.48 2.55 -5.16
N ASP A 89 -2.46 3.13 -5.85
CA ASP A 89 -2.29 4.36 -6.64
C ASP A 89 -2.41 5.64 -5.81
N ARG A 90 -2.78 5.52 -4.52
CA ARG A 90 -2.87 6.69 -3.63
C ARG A 90 -1.49 7.31 -3.47
N GLU A 91 -1.44 8.62 -3.69
CA GLU A 91 -0.26 9.42 -3.37
C GLU A 91 -0.09 9.49 -1.86
N VAL A 92 1.11 9.15 -1.40
CA VAL A 92 1.55 9.27 -0.01
C VAL A 92 2.93 9.93 0.02
N TRP A 93 3.34 10.39 1.20
CA TRP A 93 4.56 11.15 1.39
C TRP A 93 5.56 10.37 2.25
N GLN A 94 6.85 10.51 1.95
CA GLN A 94 7.94 9.96 2.76
C GLN A 94 9.15 10.87 2.68
N ILE A 95 9.90 10.92 3.76
CA ILE A 95 11.21 11.54 3.83
C ILE A 95 12.28 10.46 3.71
N PHE A 96 13.16 10.62 2.74
CA PHE A 96 14.29 9.75 2.49
C PHE A 96 15.60 10.45 2.88
N VAL A 97 16.40 9.76 3.69
CA VAL A 97 17.72 10.23 4.12
C VAL A 97 18.77 9.59 3.21
N PRO A 98 19.66 10.37 2.57
CA PRO A 98 20.79 9.82 1.83
C PRO A 98 21.69 8.95 2.73
N TRP A 99 22.03 7.76 2.26
CA TRP A 99 22.84 6.79 3.02
C TRP A 99 23.67 5.93 2.09
N HIS A 100 25.02 6.05 2.15
CA HIS A 100 25.98 5.24 1.39
C HIS A 100 25.64 5.03 -0.11
N GLY A 101 25.26 6.09 -0.84
CA GLY A 101 24.91 6.01 -2.27
C GLY A 101 23.51 5.47 -2.56
N SER A 102 22.68 5.39 -1.53
CA SER A 102 21.30 4.92 -1.54
C SER A 102 20.47 5.80 -0.58
N TYR A 103 19.25 5.37 -0.26
CA TYR A 103 18.34 6.07 0.64
C TYR A 103 17.82 5.14 1.74
N THR A 104 17.53 5.73 2.89
CA THR A 104 16.83 5.06 3.99
C THR A 104 15.61 5.86 4.44
N PHE A 105 14.67 5.20 5.11
CA PHE A 105 13.45 5.82 5.62
C PHE A 105 13.74 6.76 6.79
N PHE A 106 13.03 7.88 6.82
CA PHE A 106 12.94 8.73 7.99
C PHE A 106 11.63 8.46 8.73
N GLY A 107 11.73 7.81 9.89
CA GLY A 107 10.58 7.53 10.73
C GLY A 107 9.74 6.36 10.22
N GLU A 108 8.42 6.53 10.24
CA GLU A 108 7.48 5.50 9.77
C GLU A 108 7.55 5.34 8.26
N ARG A 109 6.88 4.33 7.71
CA ARG A 109 7.07 3.86 6.33
C ARG A 109 6.47 4.79 5.28
N TRP A 110 5.47 5.59 5.62
CA TRP A 110 4.90 6.68 4.80
C TRP A 110 3.90 7.52 5.62
N TYR A 111 3.53 8.69 5.10
CA TYR A 111 2.61 9.66 5.69
C TYR A 111 1.46 9.98 4.71
N PRO A 112 0.27 10.32 5.22
CA PRO A 112 -0.90 10.57 4.38
C PRO A 112 -0.79 11.85 3.54
N ASP A 113 -0.01 12.83 3.99
CA ASP A 113 0.18 14.13 3.35
C ASP A 113 1.54 14.74 3.71
N GLN A 114 1.86 15.85 3.02
CA GLN A 114 3.12 16.57 3.15
C GLN A 114 3.32 17.15 4.56
N ASP A 115 2.25 17.69 5.17
CA ASP A 115 2.33 18.42 6.43
C ASP A 115 2.61 17.46 7.59
N VAL A 116 2.01 16.29 7.59
CA VAL A 116 2.29 15.22 8.57
C VAL A 116 3.74 14.76 8.45
N ALA A 117 4.26 14.60 7.23
CA ALA A 117 5.65 14.24 7.02
C ALA A 117 6.61 15.31 7.58
N LEU A 118 6.35 16.59 7.28
CA LEU A 118 7.14 17.72 7.78
C LEU A 118 7.07 17.87 9.30
N ALA A 119 5.89 17.67 9.89
CA ALA A 119 5.73 17.67 11.34
C ALA A 119 6.59 16.58 12.00
N GLN A 120 6.69 15.40 11.37
CA GLN A 120 7.56 14.33 11.84
C GLN A 120 9.05 14.66 11.65
N ALA A 121 9.43 15.32 10.54
CA ALA A 121 10.80 15.81 10.32
C ALA A 121 11.23 16.82 11.38
N PHE A 122 10.33 17.74 11.74
CA PHE A 122 10.56 18.80 12.73
C PHE A 122 10.92 18.25 14.11
N ARG A 123 10.48 17.04 14.47
CA ARG A 123 10.85 16.37 15.72
C ARG A 123 12.33 15.96 15.77
N PHE A 124 13.00 15.83 14.62
CA PHE A 124 14.41 15.43 14.52
C PHE A 124 15.18 16.27 13.49
N PRO A 125 15.33 17.59 13.71
CA PRO A 125 15.80 18.54 12.69
C PRO A 125 17.23 18.24 12.21
N LYS A 126 18.11 17.75 13.11
CA LYS A 126 19.48 17.33 12.75
C LYS A 126 19.52 16.21 11.72
N ARG A 127 18.55 15.28 11.75
CA ARG A 127 18.44 14.19 10.78
C ARG A 127 17.70 14.63 9.52
N ALA A 128 16.79 15.60 9.62
CA ALA A 128 16.01 16.10 8.49
C ALA A 128 16.86 16.92 7.52
N ASN A 129 17.90 17.60 8.00
CA ASN A 129 18.74 18.44 7.15
C ASN A 129 19.42 17.62 6.04
N GLY A 130 19.22 18.03 4.78
CA GLY A 130 19.75 17.33 3.61
C GLY A 130 18.97 16.08 3.18
N SER A 131 17.88 15.75 3.87
CA SER A 131 16.94 14.70 3.45
C SER A 131 16.04 15.19 2.31
N PHE A 132 15.31 14.26 1.71
CA PHE A 132 14.37 14.54 0.61
C PHE A 132 12.96 14.14 1.02
N LEU A 133 12.04 15.10 1.02
CA LEU A 133 10.62 14.85 1.10
C LEU A 133 10.09 14.52 -0.30
N CYS A 134 9.48 13.35 -0.43
CA CYS A 134 9.05 12.80 -1.71
C CYS A 134 7.60 12.35 -1.62
N SER A 135 6.86 12.54 -2.71
CA SER A 135 5.58 11.86 -2.90
C SER A 135 5.71 10.73 -3.92
N PHE A 136 4.90 9.68 -3.78
CA PHE A 136 4.91 8.48 -4.63
C PHE A 136 3.60 7.71 -4.46
N ARG A 137 3.35 6.72 -5.30
CA ARG A 137 2.20 5.84 -5.16
C ARG A 137 2.48 4.81 -4.08
N LEU A 138 1.54 4.58 -3.17
CA LEU A 138 1.70 3.65 -2.05
C LEU A 138 2.21 2.27 -2.49
N GLY A 139 1.77 1.78 -3.66
CA GLY A 139 2.20 0.52 -4.26
C GLY A 139 3.72 0.47 -4.55
N ASP A 140 4.34 1.59 -4.91
CA ASP A 140 5.77 1.66 -5.24
C ASP A 140 6.64 1.26 -4.04
N LEU A 141 6.24 1.62 -2.81
CA LEU A 141 6.96 1.22 -1.58
C LEU A 141 6.84 -0.26 -1.24
N GLN A 142 5.82 -0.94 -1.76
CA GLN A 142 5.59 -2.34 -1.47
C GLN A 142 6.44 -3.26 -2.34
N THR A 143 6.93 -2.77 -3.49
CA THR A 143 7.66 -3.58 -4.47
C THR A 143 9.08 -3.96 -4.02
N GLY A 144 9.66 -3.26 -3.04
CA GLY A 144 11.01 -3.52 -2.52
C GLY A 144 12.16 -3.25 -3.51
N GLY A 145 11.85 -2.88 -4.76
CA GLY A 145 12.81 -2.48 -5.78
C GLY A 145 13.05 -0.96 -5.80
N PRO A 146 13.93 -0.48 -6.69
CA PRO A 146 14.04 0.95 -6.94
C PRO A 146 12.77 1.48 -7.62
N PHE A 147 12.34 2.67 -7.24
CA PHE A 147 11.13 3.32 -7.78
C PHE A 147 11.35 4.82 -8.01
N LEU A 148 10.56 5.40 -8.90
CA LEU A 148 10.58 6.84 -9.17
C LEU A 148 9.55 7.55 -8.30
N THR A 149 9.95 8.67 -7.70
CA THR A 149 9.00 9.55 -7.00
C THR A 149 8.15 10.32 -8.00
N LEU A 150 6.98 10.79 -7.55
CA LEU A 150 6.14 11.73 -8.28
C LEU A 150 6.71 13.16 -8.15
N SER A 151 7.17 13.51 -6.95
CA SER A 151 7.82 14.79 -6.64
C SER A 151 9.01 14.58 -5.69
N SER A 152 9.93 15.55 -5.64
CA SER A 152 11.02 15.51 -4.65
C SER A 152 11.46 16.90 -4.23
N HIS A 153 11.52 17.10 -2.91
CA HIS A 153 11.87 18.36 -2.28
C HIS A 153 13.04 18.12 -1.33
N LYS A 154 14.17 18.79 -1.56
CA LYS A 154 15.24 18.77 -0.56
C LYS A 154 14.77 19.55 0.67
N LEU A 155 14.86 18.95 1.85
CA LEU A 155 14.49 19.61 3.09
C LEU A 155 15.55 20.63 3.49
N GLU A 156 15.07 21.80 3.88
CA GLU A 156 15.84 22.89 4.44
C GLU A 156 15.41 23.09 5.90
N VAL A 157 16.40 23.26 6.78
CA VAL A 157 16.19 23.36 8.23
C VAL A 157 16.71 24.70 8.69
N SER A 158 15.82 25.49 9.30
CA SER A 158 16.17 26.70 10.04
C SER A 158 16.04 26.46 11.55
N GLU A 159 16.35 27.46 12.38
CA GLU A 159 16.26 27.34 13.85
C GLU A 159 14.87 26.95 14.33
N ASP A 160 13.82 27.41 13.64
CA ASP A 160 12.42 27.25 14.08
C ASP A 160 11.54 26.44 13.12
N CYS A 161 12.06 25.99 11.97
CA CYS A 161 11.24 25.23 11.03
C CYS A 161 12.02 24.25 10.14
N VAL A 162 11.32 23.21 9.69
CA VAL A 162 11.72 22.36 8.56
C VAL A 162 10.76 22.65 7.42
N HIS A 163 11.28 23.03 6.27
CA HIS A 163 10.46 23.34 5.10
C HIS A 163 10.97 22.61 3.85
N PRO A 164 10.06 22.25 2.93
CA PRO A 164 10.44 21.69 1.65
C PRO A 164 11.04 22.80 0.79
N GLY A 165 12.21 22.55 0.21
CA GLY A 165 12.75 23.37 -0.86
C GLY A 165 11.92 23.25 -2.15
N ARG A 166 12.41 23.87 -3.24
CA ARG A 166 11.77 23.75 -4.55
C ARG A 166 11.66 22.29 -4.99
N ASP A 167 10.55 21.97 -5.64
CA ASP A 167 10.38 20.68 -6.30
C ASP A 167 11.46 20.49 -7.38
N LYS A 168 12.11 19.34 -7.35
CA LYS A 168 13.13 18.92 -8.31
C LYS A 168 12.59 17.90 -9.31
N GLY A 169 11.31 17.56 -9.22
CA GLY A 169 10.64 16.56 -10.03
C GLY A 169 10.94 15.12 -9.55
N PRO A 170 10.64 14.13 -10.39
CA PRO A 170 10.87 12.72 -10.09
C PRO A 170 12.34 12.42 -9.76
N MET A 171 12.55 11.66 -8.69
CA MET A 171 13.86 11.16 -8.27
C MET A 171 13.82 9.64 -8.15
N LEU A 172 14.89 8.98 -8.58
CA LEU A 172 15.02 7.53 -8.39
C LEU A 172 15.42 7.24 -6.94
N ILE A 173 14.57 6.48 -6.24
CA ILE A 173 14.83 5.98 -4.89
C ILE A 173 15.25 4.53 -5.00
N ASN A 174 16.50 4.24 -4.65
CA ASN A 174 16.98 2.90 -4.34
C ASN A 174 17.08 2.77 -2.82
N LEU A 175 16.23 1.96 -2.20
CA LEU A 175 16.26 1.75 -0.75
C LEU A 175 17.38 0.80 -0.35
N THR A 176 18.13 1.14 0.69
CA THR A 176 19.03 0.17 1.33
C THR A 176 18.17 -0.81 2.14
N SER A 177 18.35 -2.12 1.98
CA SER A 177 17.59 -3.09 2.78
C SER A 177 17.89 -2.88 4.28
N LEU A 178 16.85 -2.86 5.11
CA LEU A 178 16.98 -2.72 6.57
C LEU A 178 17.76 -3.89 7.21
N GLU A 179 17.91 -5.02 6.51
CA GLU A 179 18.72 -6.16 6.95
C GLU A 179 20.21 -5.81 7.06
N ALA A 180 20.72 -4.87 6.26
CA ALA A 180 22.10 -4.40 6.36
C ALA A 180 22.36 -3.56 7.63
N CYS A 181 21.32 -3.04 8.27
CA CYS A 181 21.42 -2.17 9.45
C CYS A 181 21.32 -2.94 10.79
N ALA A 182 20.88 -4.20 10.78
CA ALA A 182 20.76 -5.02 11.99
C ALA A 182 22.05 -5.78 12.36
N GLY A 183 23.05 -5.79 11.48
CA GLY A 183 24.27 -6.62 11.60
C GLY A 183 25.50 -5.96 12.24
N LYS A 184 25.37 -4.79 12.88
CA LYS A 184 26.49 -4.17 13.64
C LYS A 184 26.00 -3.69 15.01
N LYS A 185 25.88 -4.63 15.94
CA LYS A 185 26.04 -4.36 17.38
C LYS A 185 27.22 -5.17 17.87
#